data_AF-A0A6M3JJC4-F1
#
_entry.id   AF-A0A6M3JJC4-F1
#
_cell.length_a   1.000
_cell.length_b   1.000
_cell.length_c   1.000
_cell.angle_alpha   90.00
_cell.angle_beta   90.00
_cell.angle_gamma   90.00
#
_symmetry.space_group_name_H-M   'P 1'
#
loop_
_entity.id
_entity.type
_entity.pdbx_description
1 polymer ?
#
loop_
_entity_poly.entity_id
_entity_poly.type
_entity_poly.pdbx_seq_one_letter_code
_entity_poly.pdbx_strand_id
1 'polypeptide(L)'
;MTWKELKATKVGTILHDKDEEGLRFIIMRGPASLCAYIGLPLNHPLADQNYNDLPIQAHGGLTFGRVGEDEWPKGYFWFGWDYAHGRDYSFGDDNFLPFQGHHRRWLVDDVIRDSQNTIYNFQQLMRLVERLTKWSQKD
;
A
#
# COMPACT_ATOMS: atom_id res chain seq x y z
N MET A 1 -12.96 13.79 0.96
CA MET A 1 -12.27 14.28 2.16
C MET A 1 -11.24 15.33 1.76
N THR A 2 -11.16 16.44 2.48
CA THR A 2 -10.18 17.52 2.24
C THR A 2 -8.84 17.24 2.94
N TRP A 3 -7.78 17.97 2.58
CA TRP A 3 -6.47 17.86 3.23
C TRP A 3 -6.52 18.13 4.74
N LYS A 4 -7.28 19.15 5.15
CA LYS A 4 -7.43 19.54 6.57
C LYS A 4 -8.08 18.44 7.39
N GLU A 5 -9.16 17.84 6.87
CA GLU A 5 -9.86 16.71 7.50
C GLU A 5 -8.96 15.47 7.56
N LEU A 6 -8.25 15.19 6.47
CA LEU A 6 -7.31 14.07 6.41
C LEU A 6 -6.21 14.20 7.46
N LYS A 7 -5.55 15.36 7.55
CA LYS A 7 -4.48 15.62 8.51
C LYS A 7 -4.96 15.49 9.97
N ALA A 8 -6.19 15.92 10.24
CA ALA A 8 -6.82 15.83 11.56
C ALA A 8 -7.24 14.42 11.96
N THR A 9 -7.24 13.46 11.02
CA THR A 9 -7.58 12.07 11.29
C THR A 9 -6.50 11.42 12.17
N LYS A 10 -6.94 10.57 13.11
CA LYS A 10 -6.06 9.81 14.01
C LYS A 10 -5.10 8.91 13.21
N VAL A 11 -3.85 8.83 13.66
CA VAL A 11 -2.86 7.87 13.11
C VAL A 11 -3.37 6.45 13.27
N GLY A 12 -3.21 5.63 12.24
CA GLY A 12 -3.67 4.23 12.21
C GLY A 12 -5.12 4.07 11.75
N THR A 13 -5.87 5.15 11.51
CA THR A 13 -7.22 5.04 10.95
C THR A 13 -7.16 4.52 9.52
N ILE A 14 -7.90 3.44 9.25
CA ILE A 14 -8.15 2.94 7.90
C ILE A 14 -9.18 3.86 7.24
N LEU A 15 -8.79 4.46 6.12
CA LEU A 15 -9.52 5.46 5.36
C LEU A 15 -10.15 4.89 4.08
N HIS A 16 -9.59 3.79 3.60
CA HIS A 16 -10.11 3.00 2.49
C HIS A 16 -9.83 1.54 2.78
N ASP A 17 -10.78 0.67 2.47
CA ASP A 17 -10.68 -0.77 2.71
C ASP A 17 -11.53 -1.51 1.68
N LYS A 18 -10.88 -2.30 0.83
CA LYS A 18 -11.55 -3.07 -0.22
C LYS A 18 -10.88 -4.40 -0.47
N ASP A 19 -11.72 -5.42 -0.65
CA ASP A 19 -11.31 -6.69 -1.24
C ASP A 19 -11.39 -6.60 -2.77
N GLU A 20 -10.29 -6.91 -3.45
CA GLU A 20 -10.08 -6.77 -4.89
C GLU A 20 -9.50 -8.09 -5.44
N GLU A 21 -10.37 -8.97 -5.96
CA GLU A 21 -9.96 -10.21 -6.67
C GLU A 21 -8.94 -11.10 -5.92
N GLY A 22 -9.14 -11.30 -4.62
CA GLY A 22 -8.29 -12.21 -3.82
C GLY A 22 -7.15 -11.54 -3.07
N LEU A 23 -6.96 -10.23 -3.23
CA LEU A 23 -6.16 -9.41 -2.32
C LEU A 23 -7.04 -8.38 -1.61
N ARG A 24 -6.53 -7.79 -0.53
CA ARG A 24 -7.16 -6.69 0.19
C ARG A 24 -6.34 -5.43 0.05
N PHE A 25 -6.93 -4.34 -0.40
CA PHE A 25 -6.30 -3.03 -0.52
C PHE A 25 -6.81 -2.10 0.58
N ILE A 26 -5.89 -1.53 1.35
CA ILE A 26 -6.23 -0.52 2.36
C ILE A 26 -5.38 0.74 2.20
N ILE A 27 -5.97 1.87 2.56
CA ILE A 27 -5.27 3.14 2.75
C ILE A 27 -5.43 3.53 4.20
N MET A 28 -4.32 3.83 4.86
CA MET A 28 -4.28 4.18 6.27
C MET A 28 -3.68 5.57 6.45
N ARG A 29 -4.18 6.28 7.47
CA ARG A 29 -3.54 7.49 7.99
C ARG A 29 -2.22 7.10 8.67
N GLY A 30 -1.12 7.15 7.93
CA GLY A 30 0.24 6.98 8.46
C GLY A 30 0.70 8.18 9.28
N PRO A 31 1.83 8.11 10.01
CA PRO A 31 2.29 9.17 10.90
C PRO A 31 2.59 10.49 10.15
N ALA A 32 3.26 10.40 9.00
CA ALA A 32 3.73 11.54 8.21
C ALA A 32 2.96 11.75 6.89
N SER A 33 2.38 10.70 6.31
CA SER A 33 1.64 10.74 5.05
C SER A 33 0.55 9.66 5.05
N LEU A 34 -0.19 9.53 3.95
CA LEU A 34 -0.98 8.33 3.70
C LEU A 34 -0.05 7.15 3.42
N CYS A 35 -0.42 5.99 3.94
CA CYS A 35 0.23 4.72 3.61
C CYS A 35 -0.79 3.82 2.93
N ALA A 36 -0.37 3.13 1.88
CA ALA A 36 -1.17 2.18 1.14
C ALA A 36 -0.61 0.77 1.34
N TYR A 37 -1.50 -0.21 1.41
CA TYR A 37 -1.12 -1.60 1.67
C TYR A 37 -1.94 -2.59 0.85
N ILE A 38 -1.28 -3.67 0.45
CA ILE A 38 -1.87 -4.85 -0.19
C ILE A 38 -1.69 -6.03 0.74
N GLY A 39 -2.80 -6.60 1.18
CA GLY A 39 -2.88 -7.81 1.99
C GLY A 39 -3.12 -9.02 1.12
N LEU A 40 -2.21 -9.99 1.17
CA LEU A 40 -2.39 -11.31 0.58
C LEU A 40 -2.78 -12.31 1.67
N PRO A 41 -3.68 -13.28 1.41
CA PRO A 41 -3.94 -14.35 2.36
C PRO A 41 -2.65 -15.03 2.82
N LEU A 42 -2.53 -15.35 4.11
CA LEU A 42 -1.29 -15.93 4.67
C LEU A 42 -0.88 -17.27 4.04
N ASN A 43 -1.83 -18.00 3.45
CA ASN A 43 -1.59 -19.25 2.75
C ASN A 43 -1.23 -19.07 1.27
N HIS A 44 -1.20 -17.83 0.74
CA HIS A 44 -0.84 -17.57 -0.64
C HIS A 44 0.70 -17.69 -0.81
N PRO A 45 1.24 -18.30 -1.89
CA PRO A 45 2.69 -18.53 -2.00
C PRO A 45 3.56 -17.27 -2.11
N LEU A 46 2.96 -16.11 -2.45
CA LEU A 46 3.63 -14.80 -2.40
C LEU A 46 3.65 -14.17 -1.00
N ALA A 47 2.92 -14.71 -0.02
CA ALA A 47 3.03 -14.26 1.35
C ALA A 47 4.47 -14.50 1.86
N ASP A 48 4.97 -13.60 2.71
CA ASP A 48 6.31 -13.68 3.31
C ASP A 48 7.50 -13.52 2.34
N GLN A 49 7.24 -13.20 1.08
CA GLN A 49 8.31 -12.84 0.15
C GLN A 49 8.89 -11.47 0.51
N ASN A 50 10.21 -11.30 0.32
CA ASN A 50 10.85 -10.01 0.50
C ASN A 50 10.35 -9.05 -0.58
N TYR A 51 9.83 -7.90 -0.16
CA TYR A 51 9.24 -6.92 -1.08
C TYR A 51 10.25 -6.36 -2.10
N ASN A 52 11.56 -6.42 -1.82
CA ASN A 52 12.61 -5.99 -2.76
C ASN A 52 12.77 -6.94 -3.95
N ASP A 53 12.34 -8.19 -3.81
CA ASP A 53 12.46 -9.22 -4.84
C ASP A 53 11.20 -9.28 -5.73
N LEU A 54 10.16 -8.52 -5.39
CA LEU A 54 8.90 -8.50 -6.13
C LEU A 54 8.96 -7.47 -7.26
N PRO A 55 8.56 -7.83 -8.50
CA PRO A 55 8.51 -6.91 -9.63
C PRO A 55 7.26 -6.03 -9.58
N ILE A 56 7.06 -5.32 -8.47
CA ILE A 56 5.88 -4.49 -8.21
C ILE A 56 6.26 -3.02 -8.32
N GLN A 57 5.53 -2.29 -9.17
CA GLN A 57 5.63 -0.85 -9.25
C GLN A 57 4.63 -0.20 -8.28
N ALA A 58 5.16 0.39 -7.21
CA ALA A 58 4.42 1.22 -6.26
C ALA A 58 4.99 2.64 -6.23
N HIS A 59 4.21 3.61 -5.73
CA HIS A 59 4.69 4.98 -5.55
C HIS A 59 5.89 5.01 -4.61
N GLY A 60 7.05 5.40 -5.13
CA GLY A 60 8.32 5.36 -4.40
C GLY A 60 8.88 3.96 -4.12
N GLY A 61 8.17 2.91 -4.52
CA GLY A 61 8.53 1.50 -4.26
C GLY A 61 7.91 0.94 -2.98
N LEU A 62 7.97 -0.38 -2.84
CA LEU A 62 7.54 -1.04 -1.60
C LEU A 62 8.58 -0.81 -0.50
N THR A 63 8.12 -0.49 0.71
CA THR A 63 8.96 -0.19 1.88
C THR A 63 8.58 -1.01 3.11
N PHE A 64 7.57 -1.87 2.99
CA PHE A 64 6.99 -2.62 4.10
C PHE A 64 6.55 -4.03 3.66
N GLY A 65 6.79 -5.01 4.53
CA GLY A 65 6.37 -6.41 4.37
C GLY A 65 6.29 -7.11 5.71
N ARG A 66 5.09 -7.43 6.20
CA ARG A 66 4.91 -8.25 7.42
C ARG A 66 3.49 -8.83 7.56
N VAL A 67 3.34 -9.80 8.46
CA VAL A 67 2.02 -10.33 8.86
C VAL A 67 1.21 -9.25 9.59
N GLY A 68 -0.10 -9.17 9.29
CA GLY A 68 -1.01 -8.23 9.95
C GLY A 68 -1.28 -8.62 11.40
N GLU A 69 -1.00 -7.69 12.31
CA GLU A 69 -1.24 -7.84 13.75
C GLU A 69 -2.38 -6.93 14.23
N ASP A 70 -2.11 -5.94 15.06
CA ASP A 70 -3.16 -5.13 15.70
C ASP A 70 -3.55 -3.90 14.87
N GLU A 71 -2.64 -3.34 14.07
CA GLU A 71 -2.92 -2.15 13.24
C GLU A 71 -3.49 -2.49 11.85
N TRP A 72 -3.33 -3.73 11.38
CA TRP A 72 -3.88 -4.20 10.10
C TRP A 72 -4.86 -5.34 10.32
N PRO A 73 -5.85 -5.54 9.42
CA PRO A 73 -6.68 -6.72 9.46
C PRO A 73 -5.85 -8.02 9.48
N LYS A 74 -6.20 -8.92 10.41
CA LYS A 74 -5.55 -10.22 10.60
C LYS A 74 -5.85 -11.17 9.46
N GLY A 75 -5.01 -12.19 9.29
CA GLY A 75 -5.16 -13.22 8.24
C GLY A 75 -4.49 -12.89 6.92
N TYR A 76 -3.73 -11.79 6.87
CA TYR A 76 -3.02 -11.33 5.67
C TYR A 76 -1.54 -11.06 5.94
N PHE A 77 -0.71 -11.29 4.93
CA PHE A 77 0.62 -10.71 4.81
C PHE A 77 0.52 -9.40 4.03
N TRP A 78 0.99 -8.31 4.62
CA TRP A 78 0.84 -6.97 4.09
C TRP A 78 2.12 -6.45 3.47
N PHE A 79 2.02 -6.05 2.21
CA PHE A 79 3.01 -5.23 1.51
C PHE A 79 2.56 -3.78 1.56
N GLY A 80 3.49 -2.83 1.73
CA GLY A 80 3.11 -1.42 1.86
C GLY A 80 4.11 -0.43 1.31
N TRP A 81 3.62 0.77 1.08
CA TRP A 81 4.36 1.96 0.68
C TRP A 81 3.68 3.22 1.24
N ASP A 82 4.37 4.35 1.19
CA ASP A 82 3.89 5.63 1.71
C ASP A 82 4.00 6.76 0.69
N TYR A 83 3.30 7.85 0.96
CA TYR A 83 3.27 9.05 0.11
C TYR A 83 4.07 10.20 0.75
N ALA A 84 5.25 9.92 1.30
CA ALA A 84 6.22 10.90 1.81
C ALA A 84 7.59 10.77 1.12
N HIS A 85 7.61 10.58 -0.21
CA HIS A 85 8.82 10.53 -1.00
C HIS A 85 9.30 11.92 -1.44
N GLY A 86 10.44 11.99 -2.11
CA GLY A 86 10.97 13.24 -2.64
C GLY A 86 9.94 13.95 -3.53
N ARG A 87 9.52 15.16 -3.13
CA ARG A 87 8.48 16.02 -3.73
C ARG A 87 7.04 15.73 -3.30
N ASP A 88 6.81 14.81 -2.37
CA ASP A 88 5.51 14.67 -1.73
C ASP A 88 5.37 15.63 -0.56
N TYR A 89 4.15 16.15 -0.35
CA TYR A 89 3.83 16.97 0.80
C TYR A 89 3.38 16.10 1.97
N SER A 90 4.13 16.15 3.07
CA SER A 90 3.86 15.43 4.30
C SER A 90 2.99 16.25 5.26
N PHE A 91 2.30 15.58 6.19
CA PHE A 91 1.47 16.24 7.20
C PHE A 91 2.25 17.19 8.13
N GLY A 92 3.56 16.99 8.27
CA GLY A 92 4.47 17.85 9.05
C GLY A 92 4.91 19.13 8.34
N ASP A 93 4.79 19.20 7.00
CA ASP A 93 5.39 20.27 6.20
C ASP A 93 4.69 21.62 6.37
N ASP A 94 3.46 21.65 6.90
CA ASP A 94 2.77 22.91 7.22
C ASP A 94 3.50 23.72 8.32
N ASN A 95 4.38 23.08 9.10
CA ASN A 95 5.14 23.70 10.20
C ASN A 95 6.54 24.18 9.78
N PHE A 96 6.96 23.91 8.55
CA PHE A 96 8.28 24.29 8.04
C PHE A 96 8.12 25.34 6.93
N LEU A 97 9.10 26.23 6.80
CA LEU A 97 9.14 27.16 5.65
C LEU A 97 9.12 26.33 4.36
N PRO A 98 8.25 26.64 3.39
CA PRO A 98 8.10 25.81 2.21
C PRO A 98 9.43 25.75 1.48
N PHE A 99 10.04 24.56 1.43
CA PHE A 99 11.09 24.29 0.44
C PHE A 99 10.49 24.64 -0.92
N GLN A 100 11.12 25.53 -1.69
CA GLN A 100 10.61 25.91 -3.01
C GLN A 100 10.59 24.67 -3.91
N GLY A 101 9.39 24.18 -4.22
CA GLY A 101 9.17 22.98 -5.03
C GLY A 101 7.70 22.62 -5.12
N HIS A 102 7.30 21.98 -6.22
CA HIS A 102 5.95 21.45 -6.39
C HIS A 102 5.75 20.26 -5.44
N HIS A 103 5.22 20.51 -4.25
CA HIS A 103 4.90 19.44 -3.30
C HIS A 103 3.46 18.99 -3.48
N ARG A 104 3.25 17.73 -3.85
CA ARG A 104 1.89 17.20 -4.07
C ARG A 104 1.28 16.75 -2.74
N ARG A 105 0.09 17.27 -2.43
CA ARG A 105 -0.76 16.75 -1.36
C ARG A 105 -1.56 15.57 -1.89
N TRP A 106 -1.34 14.39 -1.34
CA TRP A 106 -2.05 13.18 -1.70
C TRP A 106 -3.31 13.02 -0.84
N LEU A 107 -4.48 13.08 -1.47
CA LEU A 107 -5.75 12.73 -0.83
C LEU A 107 -6.06 11.25 -1.07
N VAL A 108 -7.03 10.71 -0.31
CA VAL A 108 -7.43 9.29 -0.42
C VAL A 108 -7.77 8.92 -1.86
N ASP A 109 -8.53 9.74 -2.59
CA ASP A 109 -8.90 9.47 -3.98
C ASP A 109 -7.69 9.55 -4.95
N ASP A 110 -6.68 10.36 -4.64
CA ASP A 110 -5.43 10.39 -5.42
C ASP A 110 -4.66 9.08 -5.24
N VAL A 111 -4.53 8.62 -3.98
CA VAL A 111 -3.86 7.36 -3.64
C VAL A 111 -4.58 6.18 -4.30
N ILE A 112 -5.92 6.16 -4.28
CA ILE A 112 -6.70 5.11 -4.97
C ILE A 112 -6.34 5.08 -6.46
N ARG A 113 -6.34 6.23 -7.15
CA ARG A 113 -6.02 6.30 -8.59
C ARG A 113 -4.61 5.85 -8.89
N ASP A 114 -3.65 6.32 -8.10
CA ASP A 114 -2.23 6.02 -8.29
C ASP A 114 -1.90 4.54 -8.01
N SER A 115 -2.60 3.93 -7.05
CA SER A 115 -2.43 2.52 -6.68
C SER A 115 -3.01 1.52 -7.68
N GLN A 116 -3.77 1.96 -8.69
CA GLN A 116 -4.43 1.05 -9.64
C GLN A 116 -3.45 0.13 -10.37
N ASN A 117 -2.31 0.67 -10.80
CA ASN A 117 -1.28 -0.12 -11.47
C ASN A 117 -0.61 -1.12 -10.51
N THR A 118 -0.38 -0.71 -9.26
CA THR A 118 0.19 -1.58 -8.22
C THR A 118 -0.75 -2.74 -7.90
N ILE A 119 -2.05 -2.47 -7.71
CA ILE A 119 -3.10 -3.48 -7.50
C ILE A 119 -3.10 -4.48 -8.68
N TYR A 120 -3.10 -3.95 -9.91
CA TYR A 120 -3.07 -4.78 -11.11
C TYR A 120 -1.82 -5.67 -11.18
N ASN A 121 -0.63 -5.13 -10.87
CA ASN A 121 0.63 -5.89 -10.85
C ASN A 121 0.57 -7.04 -9.85
N PHE A 122 0.08 -6.80 -8.63
CA PHE A 122 -0.12 -7.85 -7.64
C PHE A 122 -1.08 -8.93 -8.15
N GLN A 123 -2.24 -8.55 -8.69
CA GLN A 123 -3.20 -9.51 -9.24
C GLN A 123 -2.59 -10.38 -10.35
N GLN A 124 -1.81 -9.81 -11.26
CA GLN A 124 -1.14 -10.59 -12.31
C GLN A 124 -0.08 -11.54 -11.74
N LEU A 125 0.70 -11.08 -10.76
CA LEU A 125 1.72 -11.89 -10.12
C LEU A 125 1.10 -13.05 -9.34
N MET A 126 0.02 -12.80 -8.58
CA MET A 126 -0.75 -13.84 -7.89
C MET A 126 -1.25 -14.91 -8.86
N ARG A 127 -1.95 -14.51 -9.93
CA ARG A 127 -2.46 -15.44 -10.95
C ARG A 127 -1.35 -16.25 -11.61
N LEU A 128 -0.17 -15.65 -11.84
CA LEU A 128 0.97 -16.37 -12.40
C LEU A 128 1.47 -17.45 -11.42
N VAL A 129 1.68 -17.08 -10.17
CA VAL A 129 2.15 -18.00 -9.12
C VAL A 129 1.15 -19.14 -8.91
N GLU A 130 -0.14 -18.84 -8.80
CA GLU A 130 -1.18 -19.86 -8.68
C GLU A 130 -1.18 -20.86 -9.84
N ARG A 131 -0.95 -20.39 -11.08
CA ARG A 131 -0.83 -21.28 -12.25
C ARG A 131 0.40 -22.18 -12.15
N LEU A 132 1.55 -21.63 -11.76
CA LEU A 132 2.80 -22.39 -11.61
C LEU A 132 2.71 -23.43 -10.49
N THR A 133 2.12 -23.08 -9.36
CA THR A 133 1.90 -24.01 -8.24
C THR A 133 0.99 -25.17 -8.64
N LYS A 134 -0.11 -24.90 -9.36
CA LYS A 134 -1.01 -25.96 -9.87
C LYS A 134 -0.33 -26.87 -10.89
N TRP A 135 0.61 -26.36 -11.67
CA TRP A 135 1.36 -27.15 -12.64
C TRP A 135 2.34 -28.10 -11.94
N SER A 136 3.07 -27.61 -10.92
CA SER A 136 4.01 -28.41 -10.13
C SER A 136 3.39 -29.57 -9.34
N GLN A 137 2.06 -29.62 -9.19
CA GLN A 137 1.34 -30.67 -8.47
C GLN A 137 0.79 -31.77 -9.39
N LYS A 138 1.04 -31.68 -10.71
CA LYS A 138 0.55 -32.66 -11.70
C LYS A 138 1.61 -33.70 -12.10
N ASP A 139 2.82 -33.59 -11.58
CA ASP A 139 3.93 -34.53 -11.72
C ASP A 139 4.11 -35.36 -10.45
#